data_AF-A0A520I2P2-F1
#
_entry.id   AF-A0A520I2P2-F1
#
_cell.length_a   1.000
_cell.length_b   1.000
_cell.length_c   1.000
_cell.angle_alpha   90.00
_cell.angle_beta   90.00
_cell.angle_gamma   90.00
#
_symmetry.space_group_name_H-M   'P 1'
#
loop_
_entity.id
_entity.type
_entity.pdbx_description
1 polymer ?
#
loop_
_entity_poly.entity_id
_entity_poly.type
_entity_poly.pdbx_seq_one_letter_code
_entity_poly.pdbx_strand_id
1 'polypeptide(L)' 'GDTIVFTHTIVPKAIEGRGVASKLIRAALDSARDRGLKVISQCPFVTAYIEKHPEYRALLG' A
#
# COMPACT_ATOMS: atom_id res chain seq x y z
N GLY A 1 6.28 -12.39 -13.50
CA GLY A 1 5.15 -11.44 -13.49
C GLY A 1 5.40 -10.61 -12.27
N ASP A 2 6.01 -9.45 -12.48
CA ASP A 2 6.87 -8.82 -11.46
C ASP A 2 6.12 -7.67 -10.79
N THR A 3 4.80 -7.77 -10.75
CA THR A 3 3.87 -6.70 -10.36
C THR A 3 2.81 -7.24 -9.40
N ILE A 4 2.52 -6.47 -8.35
CA ILE A 4 1.43 -6.70 -7.41
C ILE A 4 0.39 -5.57 -7.52
N VAL A 5 -0.88 -5.93 -7.50
CA VAL A 5 -1.99 -4.97 -7.60
C VAL A 5 -2.67 -4.83 -6.23
N PHE A 6 -2.66 -3.61 -5.70
CA PHE A 6 -3.41 -3.28 -4.48
C PHE A 6 -4.80 -2.80 -4.87
N THR A 7 -5.78 -3.69 -4.76
CA THR A 7 -7.16 -3.43 -5.19
C THR A 7 -7.98 -2.72 -4.12
N HIS A 8 -7.86 -3.14 -2.85
CA HIS A 8 -8.63 -2.56 -1.75
C HIS A 8 -7.97 -2.80 -0.39
N THR A 9 -8.29 -1.97 0.61
CA THR A 9 -7.84 -2.13 2.00
C THR A 9 -9.07 -2.02 2.92
N ILE A 10 -9.32 -3.05 3.72
CA ILE A 10 -10.46 -3.11 4.64
C ILE A 10 -9.94 -3.17 6.07
N VAL A 11 -10.54 -2.37 6.94
CA VAL A 11 -10.37 -2.46 8.39
C VAL A 11 -11.76 -2.63 9.00
N PRO A 12 -11.98 -3.58 9.91
CA PRO A 12 -13.26 -3.69 10.61
C PRO A 12 -13.59 -2.41 11.38
N LYS A 13 -14.85 -1.98 11.32
CA LYS A 13 -15.35 -0.75 11.98
C LYS A 13 -14.92 -0.61 13.45
N ALA A 14 -14.90 -1.71 14.20
CA ALA A 14 -14.52 -1.74 15.61
C ALA A 14 -13.09 -1.22 15.89
N ILE A 15 -12.21 -1.24 14.89
CA ILE A 15 -10.80 -0.84 15.00
C ILE A 15 -10.40 0.24 13.98
N GLU A 16 -11.37 0.87 13.31
CA GLU A 16 -11.15 2.05 12.48
C GLU A 16 -10.65 3.25 13.33
N GLY A 17 -10.06 4.26 12.66
CA GLY A 17 -9.52 5.46 13.32
C GLY A 17 -8.21 5.26 14.09
N ARG A 18 -7.70 4.03 14.19
CA ARG A 18 -6.47 3.69 14.95
C ARG A 18 -5.21 3.57 14.08
N GLY A 19 -5.27 3.99 12.82
CA GLY A 19 -4.15 3.90 11.87
C GLY A 19 -3.80 2.49 11.38
N VAL A 20 -4.70 1.51 11.56
CA VAL A 20 -4.47 0.10 11.18
C VAL A 20 -4.25 -0.04 9.67
N ALA A 21 -5.07 0.62 8.84
CA ALA A 21 -4.93 0.56 7.38
C ALA A 21 -3.55 1.05 6.90
N SER A 22 -3.05 2.13 7.49
CA SER A 22 -1.72 2.67 7.19
C SER A 22 -0.61 1.68 7.56
N LYS A 23 -0.71 1.01 8.71
CA LYS A 23 0.26 -0.02 9.11
C LYS A 23 0.26 -1.21 8.15
N LEU A 24 -0.92 -1.66 7.73
CA LEU A 24 -1.07 -2.75 6.75
C LEU A 24 -0.40 -2.39 5.42
N ILE A 25 -0.69 -1.21 4.87
CA ILE A 25 -0.15 -0.79 3.58
C ILE A 25 1.35 -0.54 3.65
N ARG A 26 1.87 0.03 4.74
CA ARG A 26 3.30 0.15 4.96
C ARG A 26 4.02 -1.18 4.83
N ALA A 27 3.58 -2.18 5.61
CA ALA A 27 4.19 -3.50 5.63
C ALA A 27 4.10 -4.18 4.26
N ALA A 28 2.99 -4.01 3.56
CA ALA A 28 2.80 -4.61 2.24
C ALA A 28 3.69 -3.95 1.16
N LEU A 29 3.85 -2.62 1.19
CA LEU A 29 4.75 -1.90 0.29
C LEU A 29 6.22 -2.20 0.59
N ASP A 30 6.59 -2.29 1.88
CA ASP A 30 7.94 -2.72 2.29
C ASP A 30 8.23 -4.13 1.75
N SER A 31 7.29 -5.06 1.87
CA SER A 31 7.44 -6.40 1.29
C SER A 31 7.55 -6.40 -0.23
N ALA A 32 6.78 -5.54 -0.94
CA ALA A 32 6.89 -5.41 -2.38
C ALA A 32 8.28 -4.91 -2.79
N ARG A 33 8.83 -3.92 -2.08
CA ARG A 33 10.20 -3.43 -2.28
C ARG A 33 11.23 -4.54 -2.08
N ASP A 34 11.14 -5.26 -0.97
CA ASP A 34 12.12 -6.29 -0.60
C ASP A 34 12.13 -7.46 -1.59
N ARG A 35 10.99 -7.67 -2.28
CA ARG A 35 10.82 -8.68 -3.32
C ARG A 35 11.10 -8.17 -4.73
N GLY A 36 11.46 -6.88 -4.89
CA GLY A 36 11.69 -6.26 -6.19
C GLY A 36 10.45 -6.16 -7.07
N LEU A 37 9.25 -6.13 -6.48
CA LEU A 37 7.99 -6.04 -7.21
C LEU A 37 7.62 -4.59 -7.55
N LYS A 38 7.01 -4.41 -8.72
CA LYS A 38 6.27 -3.20 -9.08
C LYS A 38 4.86 -3.21 -8.49
N VAL A 39 4.32 -2.04 -8.26
CA VAL A 39 3.05 -1.82 -7.56
C VAL A 39 2.09 -1.06 -8.46
N ILE A 40 0.92 -1.65 -8.68
CA ILE A 40 -0.24 -0.96 -9.26
C ILE A 40 -1.22 -0.66 -8.12
N SER A 41 -1.49 0.62 -7.86
CA SER A 41 -2.44 1.07 -6.84
C SER A 41 -3.80 1.38 -7.46
N GLN A 42 -4.71 0.39 -7.47
CA GLN A 42 -6.12 0.61 -7.83
C GLN A 42 -6.94 1.13 -6.65
N CYS A 43 -6.50 0.87 -5.43
CA CYS A 43 -7.12 1.38 -4.21
C CYS A 43 -6.78 2.88 -4.01
N PRO A 44 -7.77 3.79 -3.95
CA PRO A 44 -7.53 5.21 -3.72
C PRO A 44 -6.81 5.50 -2.39
N PHE A 45 -7.07 4.68 -1.36
CA PHE A 45 -6.38 4.79 -0.07
C PHE A 45 -4.87 4.52 -0.22
N VAL A 46 -4.48 3.53 -1.02
CA VAL A 46 -3.08 3.19 -1.26
C VAL A 46 -2.40 4.28 -2.08
N THR A 47 -3.07 4.82 -3.09
CA THR A 47 -2.58 5.98 -3.85
C THR A 47 -2.30 7.17 -2.91
N ALA A 48 -3.29 7.54 -2.08
CA ALA A 48 -3.14 8.63 -1.11
C ALA A 48 -2.05 8.36 -0.07
N TYR A 49 -1.83 7.09 0.30
CA TYR A 49 -0.73 6.71 1.18
C TYR A 49 0.62 6.95 0.50
N ILE A 50 0.82 6.48 -0.74
CA ILE A 50 2.07 6.68 -1.49
C ILE A 50 2.35 8.17 -1.76
N GLU A 51 1.31 8.98 -1.98
CA GLU A 51 1.46 10.43 -2.12
C GLU A 51 2.07 11.09 -0.87
N LYS A 52 1.65 10.64 0.31
CA LYS A 52 2.18 11.10 1.62
C LYS A 52 3.53 10.47 1.99
N HIS A 53 3.87 9.35 1.36
CA HIS A 53 5.07 8.56 1.59
C HIS A 53 5.86 8.39 0.28
N PRO A 54 6.55 9.46 -0.18
CA PRO A 54 7.19 9.50 -1.48
C PRO A 54 8.31 8.45 -1.64
N GLU A 55 8.83 7.88 -0.56
CA GLU A 55 9.77 6.76 -0.57
C GLU A 55 9.26 5.52 -1.33
N TYR A 56 7.94 5.35 -1.45
CA TYR A 56 7.32 4.24 -2.18
C TYR A 56 7.06 4.54 -3.66
N ARG A 57 7.27 5.77 -4.13
CA ARG A 57 7.01 6.13 -5.55
C ARG A 57 7.83 5.31 -6.53
N ALA A 58 9.04 4.88 -6.14
CA ALA A 58 9.89 4.03 -6.98
C ALA A 58 9.29 2.65 -7.27
N LEU A 59 8.34 2.19 -6.44
CA LEU A 59 7.65 0.93 -6.64
C LEU A 59 6.57 1.01 -7.72
N LEU A 60 6.09 2.19 -8.08
CA LEU A 60 5.05 2.34 -9.12
C LEU A 60 5.60 1.85 -10.47
N GLY A 61 4.77 1.09 -11.21
CA GLY A 61 5.08 0.53 -12.52
C GLY A 61 3.99 -0.39 -13.06
#